data_AF-A0A971WV49-F1
#
_entry.id   AF-A0A971WV49-F1
#
_cell.length_a   1.000
_cell.length_b   1.000
_cell.length_c   1.000
_cell.angle_alpha   90.00
_cell.angle_beta   90.00
_cell.angle_gamma   90.00
#
_symmetry.space_group_name_H-M   'P 1'
#
loop_
_entity.id
_entity.type
_entity.pdbx_description
1 polymer ?
#
loop_
_entity_poly.entity_id
_entity_poly.type
_entity_poly.pdbx_seq_one_letter_code
_entity_poly.pdbx_strand_id
1 'polypeptide(L)'
;MRIVKTSEYSSLDEVRSLLRRPHLDEVEVSSHASERTKQIFNEALTPVESVERILQDVKKDGDKALLNYIEKIDGQKLSQDELLVSTEEIKQAEERVSKEFLESLQVAIENVRTFHEKQLTNSWFSTDSDGNILGQRVIPLDKVGIYVPGGNAPLISTVVMSAIPARVAGVNEIWMATPLRDGKVDPHLLVAAQRCGVTKILKAGGAQAIAALAYGTETIPQVDKVVGPGNLYVTLAKKMVYGRVGIESLAGPSEILVLADETASAQYIAADLLSQAEHDWEAASCLITTSERLANEVAAELEKQVEQLSTKEIAKISLERWGLLVVAKDMDEAIELTNIFAAEHLELMVKDPWAVLGKIKNAGAV
;
A
#
# COMPACT_ATOMS: atom_id res chain seq x y z
N MET A 1 -22.89 8.83 4.08
CA MET A 1 -21.90 9.06 5.16
C MET A 1 -22.57 9.78 6.30
N ARG A 2 -22.09 9.61 7.54
CA ARG A 2 -22.57 10.37 8.70
C ARG A 2 -21.96 11.79 8.72
N ILE A 3 -22.80 12.79 8.98
CA ILE A 3 -22.36 14.16 9.27
C ILE A 3 -22.36 14.33 10.79
N VAL A 4 -21.26 14.82 11.35
CA VAL A 4 -21.13 15.09 12.79
C VAL A 4 -20.67 16.53 13.00
N LYS A 5 -21.17 17.18 14.05
CA LYS A 5 -20.70 18.50 14.47
C LYS A 5 -19.82 18.35 15.71
N THR A 6 -18.65 18.95 15.73
CA THR A 6 -17.75 18.87 16.89
C THR A 6 -18.39 19.38 18.18
N SER A 7 -19.33 20.33 18.07
CA SER A 7 -20.12 20.86 19.19
C SER A 7 -21.01 19.82 19.89
N GLU A 8 -21.25 18.67 19.28
CA GLU A 8 -22.07 17.58 19.85
C GLU A 8 -21.25 16.60 20.70
N TYR A 9 -19.91 16.76 20.74
CA TYR A 9 -18.99 15.87 21.43
C TYR A 9 -18.26 16.60 22.55
N SER A 10 -17.85 15.86 23.58
CA SER A 10 -17.18 16.44 24.74
C SER A 10 -15.70 16.72 24.48
N SER A 11 -15.12 16.08 23.46
CA SER A 11 -13.73 16.28 23.04
C SER A 11 -13.50 15.89 21.56
N LEU A 12 -12.41 16.39 20.98
CA LEU A 12 -11.97 15.99 19.65
C LEU A 12 -11.53 14.52 19.58
N ASP A 13 -11.09 13.94 20.70
CA ASP A 13 -10.74 12.51 20.80
C ASP A 13 -11.97 11.62 20.64
N GLU A 14 -13.14 12.05 21.11
CA GLU A 14 -14.40 11.33 20.85
C GLU A 14 -14.73 11.33 19.36
N VAL A 15 -14.53 12.46 18.66
CA VAL A 15 -14.70 12.55 17.21
C VAL A 15 -13.71 11.63 16.48
N ARG A 16 -12.44 11.60 16.90
CA ARG A 16 -11.43 10.68 16.35
C ARG A 16 -11.83 9.23 16.53
N SER A 17 -12.38 8.87 17.70
CA SER A 17 -12.74 7.49 18.02
C SER A 17 -13.76 6.89 17.05
N LEU A 18 -14.52 7.74 16.35
CA LEU A 18 -15.48 7.33 15.32
C LEU A 18 -14.82 6.58 14.15
N LEU A 19 -13.55 6.84 13.84
CA LEU A 19 -12.79 6.19 12.76
C LEU A 19 -11.65 5.30 13.28
N ARG A 20 -11.61 5.01 14.59
CA ARG A 20 -10.57 4.14 15.15
C ARG A 20 -10.84 2.68 14.76
N ARG A 21 -9.86 2.07 14.10
CA ARG A 21 -9.91 0.68 13.64
C ARG A 21 -9.38 -0.32 14.69
N PRO A 22 -9.82 -1.60 14.63
CA PRO A 22 -9.24 -2.69 15.42
C PRO A 22 -7.75 -2.86 15.13
N HIS A 23 -7.01 -3.41 16.09
CA HIS A 23 -5.61 -3.75 15.85
C HIS A 23 -5.49 -4.90 14.83
N LEU A 24 -4.37 -5.00 14.10
CA LEU A 24 -4.16 -6.01 13.04
C LEU A 24 -4.44 -7.45 13.53
N ASP A 25 -4.08 -7.74 14.78
CA ASP A 25 -4.27 -9.07 15.39
C ASP A 25 -5.72 -9.36 15.80
N GLU A 26 -6.59 -8.35 15.75
CA GLU A 26 -8.01 -8.39 16.14
C GLU A 26 -8.93 -8.29 14.93
N VAL A 27 -8.39 -8.21 13.71
CA VAL A 27 -9.17 -8.12 12.48
C VAL A 27 -9.93 -9.43 12.26
N GLU A 28 -11.26 -9.37 12.39
CA GLU A 28 -12.13 -10.50 12.07
C GLU A 28 -12.12 -10.76 10.55
N VAL A 29 -11.96 -12.03 10.18
CA VAL A 29 -12.02 -12.46 8.78
C VAL A 29 -13.42 -12.90 8.41
N SER A 30 -13.82 -12.63 7.17
CA SER A 30 -15.13 -13.05 6.66
C SER A 30 -15.30 -14.58 6.72
N SER A 31 -16.56 -15.04 6.76
CA SER A 31 -16.89 -16.46 6.70
C SER A 31 -16.28 -17.15 5.47
N HIS A 32 -16.29 -16.47 4.32
CA HIS A 32 -15.67 -16.95 3.09
C HIS A 32 -14.15 -17.16 3.22
N ALA A 33 -13.44 -16.20 3.82
CA ALA A 33 -12.00 -16.33 4.06
C ALA A 33 -11.68 -17.47 5.03
N SER A 34 -12.52 -17.67 6.05
CA SER A 34 -12.40 -18.77 7.00
C SER A 34 -12.62 -20.14 6.33
N GLU A 35 -13.62 -20.25 5.45
CA GLU A 35 -13.86 -21.47 4.66
C GLU A 35 -12.70 -21.79 3.72
N ARG A 36 -12.17 -20.78 3.01
CA ARG A 36 -11.02 -20.95 2.13
C ARG A 36 -9.79 -21.42 2.91
N THR A 37 -9.57 -20.88 4.10
CA THR A 37 -8.48 -21.33 5.00
C THR A 37 -8.65 -22.80 5.37
N LYS A 38 -9.88 -23.21 5.73
CA LYS A 38 -10.20 -24.61 6.02
C LYS A 38 -9.96 -25.53 4.82
N GLN A 39 -10.23 -25.08 3.60
CA GLN A 39 -9.95 -25.85 2.38
C GLN A 39 -8.44 -26.02 2.13
N ILE A 40 -7.64 -24.98 2.36
CA ILE A 40 -6.19 -25.02 2.12
C ILE A 40 -5.45 -25.91 3.13
N PHE A 41 -5.84 -25.82 4.40
CA PHE A 41 -5.16 -26.48 5.51
C PHE A 41 -5.86 -27.73 6.05
N ASN A 42 -7.07 -28.03 5.59
CA ASN A 42 -7.96 -29.07 6.15
C ASN A 42 -8.26 -28.90 7.65
N GLU A 43 -8.09 -27.67 8.16
CA GLU A 43 -8.20 -27.31 9.57
C GLU A 43 -8.67 -25.85 9.66
N ALA A 44 -9.49 -25.53 10.67
CA ALA A 44 -9.89 -24.15 10.92
C ALA A 44 -8.75 -23.43 11.66
N LEU A 45 -7.87 -22.78 10.90
CA LEU A 45 -6.79 -21.96 11.42
C LEU A 45 -7.18 -20.48 11.41
N THR A 46 -6.70 -19.73 12.39
CA THR A 46 -6.68 -18.26 12.33
C THR A 46 -5.72 -17.77 11.25
N PRO A 47 -5.83 -16.51 10.80
CA PRO A 47 -4.85 -15.94 9.87
C PRO A 47 -3.42 -16.01 10.39
N VAL A 48 -3.22 -15.77 11.69
CA VAL A 48 -1.91 -15.84 12.35
C VAL A 48 -1.33 -17.25 12.27
N GLU A 49 -2.08 -18.27 12.69
CA GLU A 49 -1.63 -19.67 12.66
C GLU A 49 -1.37 -20.16 11.22
N SER A 50 -2.20 -19.72 10.27
CA SER A 50 -2.04 -20.03 8.85
C SER A 50 -0.72 -19.47 8.29
N VAL A 51 -0.44 -18.20 8.58
CA VAL A 51 0.81 -17.56 8.17
C VAL A 51 2.00 -18.22 8.83
N GLU A 52 1.94 -18.49 10.13
CA GLU A 52 3.03 -19.15 10.84
C GLU A 52 3.36 -20.52 10.23
N ARG A 53 2.33 -21.32 9.92
CA ARG A 53 2.51 -22.62 9.24
C ARG A 53 3.17 -22.45 7.87
N ILE A 54 2.68 -21.53 7.03
CA ILE A 54 3.28 -21.24 5.71
C ILE A 54 4.75 -20.87 5.84
N LEU A 55 5.07 -19.96 6.76
CA LEU A 55 6.44 -19.48 6.98
C LEU A 55 7.36 -20.64 7.39
N GLN A 56 6.94 -21.49 8.32
CA GLN A 56 7.76 -22.63 8.77
C GLN A 56 7.95 -23.68 7.67
N ASP A 57 6.91 -23.97 6.90
CA ASP A 57 6.99 -24.91 5.79
C ASP A 57 7.99 -24.44 4.72
N VAL A 58 7.90 -23.17 4.30
CA VAL A 58 8.85 -22.61 3.30
C VAL A 58 10.27 -22.55 3.86
N LYS A 59 10.44 -22.18 5.13
CA LYS A 59 11.75 -22.17 5.78
C LYS A 59 12.40 -23.56 5.82
N LYS A 60 11.60 -24.61 6.01
CA LYS A 60 12.09 -26.00 6.17
C LYS A 60 12.28 -26.70 4.84
N ASP A 61 11.30 -26.58 3.95
CA ASP A 61 11.16 -27.40 2.74
C ASP A 61 11.35 -26.58 1.44
N GLY A 62 11.72 -25.30 1.52
CA GLY A 62 12.17 -24.50 0.37
C GLY A 62 11.17 -24.41 -0.78
N ASP A 63 11.67 -24.54 -2.01
CA ASP A 63 10.90 -24.49 -3.26
C ASP A 63 9.75 -25.49 -3.27
N LYS A 64 9.91 -26.65 -2.63
CA LYS A 64 8.85 -27.67 -2.55
C LYS A 64 7.62 -27.14 -1.82
N ALA A 65 7.82 -26.48 -0.68
CA ALA A 65 6.71 -25.87 0.06
C ALA A 65 6.11 -24.69 -0.70
N LEU A 66 6.96 -23.86 -1.33
CA LEU A 66 6.51 -22.73 -2.14
C LEU A 66 5.60 -23.19 -3.28
N LEU A 67 6.01 -24.19 -4.07
CA LEU A 67 5.23 -24.76 -5.17
C LEU A 67 3.89 -25.33 -4.70
N ASN A 68 3.88 -26.03 -3.55
CA ASN A 68 2.65 -26.56 -2.95
C ASN A 68 1.67 -25.45 -2.55
N TYR A 69 2.15 -24.32 -2.01
CA TYR A 69 1.28 -23.20 -1.67
C TYR A 69 0.80 -22.43 -2.91
N ILE A 70 1.62 -22.31 -3.97
CA ILE A 70 1.17 -21.76 -5.26
C ILE A 70 0.02 -22.62 -5.82
N GLU A 71 0.14 -23.94 -5.80
CA GLU A 71 -0.93 -24.84 -6.28
C GLU A 71 -2.20 -24.72 -5.43
N LYS A 72 -2.08 -24.68 -4.10
CA LYS A 72 -3.23 -24.59 -3.19
C LYS A 72 -3.92 -23.23 -3.16
N ILE A 73 -3.16 -22.14 -3.24
CA ILE A 73 -3.67 -20.78 -3.01
C ILE A 73 -3.99 -20.09 -4.34
N ASP A 74 -3.08 -20.18 -5.31
CA ASP A 74 -3.18 -19.52 -6.61
C ASP A 74 -3.81 -20.45 -7.67
N GLY A 75 -3.95 -21.76 -7.36
CA GLY A 75 -4.56 -22.75 -8.25
C GLY A 75 -3.67 -23.12 -9.44
N GLN A 76 -2.37 -22.83 -9.36
CA GLN A 76 -1.42 -23.03 -10.46
C GLN A 76 -0.39 -24.09 -10.11
N LYS A 77 -0.23 -25.08 -10.99
CA LYS A 77 0.80 -26.09 -10.85
C LYS A 77 2.02 -25.68 -11.66
N LEU A 78 3.08 -25.28 -10.97
CA LEU A 78 4.36 -24.92 -11.57
C LEU A 78 5.40 -26.01 -11.29
N SER A 79 6.40 -26.11 -12.15
CA SER A 79 7.67 -26.75 -11.85
C SER A 79 8.67 -25.73 -11.27
N GLN A 80 9.78 -26.21 -10.72
CA GLN A 80 10.82 -25.36 -10.14
C GLN A 80 11.39 -24.36 -11.16
N ASP A 81 11.60 -24.80 -12.41
CA ASP A 81 12.10 -23.95 -13.50
C ASP A 81 11.11 -22.87 -13.96
N GLU A 82 9.84 -22.98 -13.54
CA GLU A 82 8.77 -22.03 -13.88
C GLU A 82 8.50 -21.00 -12.77
N LEU A 83 9.15 -21.12 -11.60
CA LEU A 83 8.97 -20.20 -10.47
C LEU A 83 9.31 -18.75 -10.84
N LEU A 84 10.31 -18.55 -11.70
CA LEU A 84 10.73 -17.24 -12.14
C LEU A 84 10.18 -16.92 -13.53
N VAL A 85 9.83 -15.66 -13.75
CA VAL A 85 9.51 -15.17 -15.10
C VAL A 85 10.76 -15.27 -15.98
N SER A 86 10.58 -15.89 -17.14
CA SER A 86 11.63 -16.05 -18.13
C SER A 86 11.82 -14.78 -18.98
N THR A 87 13.00 -14.64 -19.59
CA THR A 87 13.26 -13.55 -20.55
C THR A 87 12.30 -13.59 -21.73
N GLU A 88 11.83 -14.77 -22.13
CA GLU A 88 10.89 -14.94 -23.23
C GLU A 88 9.50 -14.40 -22.88
N GLU A 89 9.02 -14.65 -21.65
CA GLU A 89 7.77 -14.05 -21.17
C GLU A 89 7.82 -12.51 -21.15
N ILE A 90 8.98 -11.93 -20.79
CA ILE A 90 9.17 -10.47 -20.81
C ILE A 90 9.11 -9.93 -22.24
N LYS A 91 9.78 -10.59 -23.20
CA LYS A 91 9.72 -10.18 -24.62
C LYS A 91 8.30 -10.24 -25.18
N GLN A 92 7.58 -11.33 -24.90
CA GLN A 92 6.19 -11.48 -25.31
C GLN A 92 5.27 -10.45 -24.65
N ALA A 93 5.61 -9.98 -23.45
CA ALA A 93 4.88 -8.91 -22.79
C ALA A 93 5.10 -7.55 -23.47
N GLU A 94 6.34 -7.24 -23.89
CA GLU A 94 6.65 -6.01 -24.62
C GLU A 94 5.86 -5.89 -25.94
N GLU A 95 5.57 -7.00 -26.62
CA GLU A 95 4.76 -7.03 -27.84
C GLU A 95 3.26 -6.78 -27.60
N ARG A 96 2.80 -6.89 -26.36
CA ARG A 96 1.37 -6.81 -26.00
C ARG A 96 0.95 -5.48 -25.39
N VAL A 97 1.90 -4.64 -24.98
CA VAL A 97 1.62 -3.34 -24.38
C VAL A 97 1.56 -2.25 -25.44
N SER A 98 0.65 -1.29 -25.26
CA SER A 98 0.52 -0.17 -26.19
C SER A 98 1.69 0.82 -26.05
N LYS A 99 1.99 1.54 -27.13
CA LYS A 99 2.96 2.64 -27.10
C LYS A 99 2.55 3.73 -26.10
N GLU A 100 1.26 4.03 -26.03
CA GLU A 100 0.69 5.03 -25.11
C GLU A 100 0.90 4.66 -23.64
N PHE A 101 0.78 3.37 -23.31
CA PHE A 101 1.13 2.86 -21.97
C PHE A 101 2.62 3.04 -21.69
N LEU A 102 3.51 2.71 -22.63
CA LEU A 102 4.95 2.86 -22.47
C LEU A 102 5.35 4.33 -22.25
N GLU A 103 4.74 5.25 -22.98
CA GLU A 103 4.96 6.69 -22.83
C GLU A 103 4.50 7.18 -21.45
N SER A 104 3.30 6.78 -21.01
CA SER A 104 2.76 7.12 -19.69
C SER A 104 3.61 6.55 -18.55
N LEU A 105 4.05 5.29 -18.68
CA LEU A 105 4.94 4.64 -17.73
C LEU A 105 6.29 5.36 -17.63
N GLN A 106 6.86 5.79 -18.75
CA GLN A 106 8.14 6.51 -18.75
C GLN A 106 8.03 7.86 -18.01
N VAL A 107 6.92 8.59 -18.19
CA VAL A 107 6.67 9.83 -17.44
C VAL A 107 6.57 9.55 -15.94
N ALA A 108 5.83 8.51 -15.53
CA ALA A 108 5.71 8.13 -14.13
C ALA A 108 7.08 7.75 -13.52
N ILE A 109 7.87 6.93 -14.22
CA ILE A 109 9.22 6.53 -13.80
C ILE A 109 10.11 7.76 -13.58
N GLU A 110 10.10 8.70 -14.53
CA GLU A 110 10.99 9.87 -14.47
C GLU A 110 10.61 10.84 -13.35
N ASN A 111 9.31 11.05 -13.14
CA ASN A 111 8.81 11.88 -12.03
C ASN A 111 9.22 11.28 -10.68
N VAL A 112 9.01 9.98 -10.49
CA VAL A 112 9.36 9.28 -9.24
C VAL A 112 10.87 9.29 -9.03
N ARG A 113 11.65 9.06 -10.08
CA ARG A 113 13.13 9.11 -10.04
C ARG A 113 13.61 10.49 -9.62
N THR A 114 13.18 11.53 -10.32
CA THR A 114 13.57 12.93 -10.06
C THR A 114 13.24 13.36 -8.63
N PHE A 115 12.11 12.91 -8.09
CA PHE A 115 11.75 13.19 -6.71
C PHE A 115 12.69 12.51 -5.71
N HIS A 116 12.92 11.20 -5.86
CA HIS A 116 13.75 10.43 -4.93
C HIS A 116 15.24 10.76 -5.00
N GLU A 117 15.74 11.21 -6.16
CA GLU A 117 17.13 11.67 -6.30
C GLU A 117 17.42 12.88 -5.40
N LYS A 118 16.43 13.76 -5.18
CA LYS A 118 16.55 14.90 -4.26
C LYS A 118 16.59 14.49 -2.79
N GLN A 119 16.18 13.26 -2.46
CA GLN A 119 16.12 12.73 -1.09
C GLN A 119 17.36 11.92 -0.71
N LEU A 120 18.34 11.76 -1.63
CA LEU A 120 19.56 11.01 -1.35
C LEU A 120 20.35 11.61 -0.19
N THR A 121 20.67 10.77 0.79
CA THR A 121 21.49 11.16 1.94
C THR A 121 22.97 10.96 1.62
N ASN A 122 23.77 12.02 1.74
CA ASN A 122 25.20 11.95 1.54
C ASN A 122 25.93 11.39 2.76
N SER A 123 26.99 10.62 2.53
CA SER A 123 27.95 10.28 3.59
C SER A 123 28.67 11.55 4.06
N TRP A 124 29.00 11.63 5.35
CA TRP A 124 29.75 12.75 5.93
C TRP A 124 30.77 12.26 6.94
N PHE A 125 31.87 13.00 7.06
CA PHE A 125 32.91 12.79 8.07
C PHE A 125 33.39 14.15 8.54
N SER A 126 33.61 14.30 9.84
CA SER A 126 34.12 15.52 10.46
C SER A 126 35.15 15.18 11.53
N THR A 127 36.10 16.10 11.72
CA THR A 127 37.06 16.03 12.82
C THR A 127 36.59 16.96 13.93
N ASP A 128 36.51 16.47 15.16
CA ASP A 128 36.16 17.29 16.33
C ASP A 128 37.35 18.13 16.81
N SER A 129 37.13 18.94 17.85
CA SER A 129 38.16 19.80 18.43
C SER A 129 39.33 19.05 19.06
N ASP A 130 39.15 17.77 19.39
CA ASP A 130 40.16 16.91 20.02
C ASP A 130 40.92 16.07 18.98
N GLY A 131 40.56 16.19 17.69
CA GLY A 131 41.18 15.47 16.58
C GLY A 131 40.56 14.11 16.27
N ASN A 132 39.44 13.72 16.92
CA ASN A 132 38.74 12.48 16.60
C ASN A 132 37.96 12.63 15.29
N ILE A 133 37.91 11.58 14.48
CA ILE A 133 37.09 11.55 13.25
C ILE A 133 35.75 10.87 13.57
N LEU A 134 34.66 11.60 13.39
CA LEU A 134 33.30 11.09 13.46
C LEU A 134 32.67 11.14 12.08
N GLY A 135 31.71 10.28 11.80
CA GLY A 135 31.06 10.28 10.50
C GLY A 135 29.93 9.28 10.36
N GLN A 136 29.21 9.42 9.26
CA GLN A 136 28.19 8.49 8.81
C GLN A 136 28.48 8.10 7.36
N ARG A 137 28.63 6.80 7.14
CA ARG A 137 28.70 6.23 5.79
C ARG A 137 27.34 5.67 5.42
N VAL A 138 26.75 6.19 4.35
CA VAL A 138 25.48 5.74 3.78
C VAL A 138 25.80 4.84 2.58
N ILE A 139 25.28 3.61 2.61
CA ILE A 139 25.42 2.62 1.52
C ILE A 139 24.05 1.98 1.25
N PRO A 140 23.76 1.58 -0.02
CA PRO A 140 22.55 0.84 -0.34
C PRO A 140 22.53 -0.55 0.30
N LEU A 141 21.34 -1.13 0.38
CA LEU A 141 21.17 -2.56 0.60
C LEU A 141 21.63 -3.35 -0.64
N ASP A 142 22.09 -4.58 -0.44
CA ASP A 142 22.56 -5.43 -1.54
C ASP A 142 21.37 -5.99 -2.33
N LYS A 143 20.36 -6.51 -1.62
CA LYS A 143 19.17 -7.13 -2.20
C LYS A 143 17.90 -6.69 -1.51
N VAL A 144 16.90 -6.30 -2.29
CA VAL A 144 15.56 -5.99 -1.77
C VAL A 144 14.50 -6.84 -2.45
N GLY A 145 13.53 -7.27 -1.67
CA GLY A 145 12.29 -7.88 -2.15
C GLY A 145 11.20 -6.81 -2.29
N ILE A 146 10.51 -6.78 -3.43
CA ILE A 146 9.29 -5.98 -3.60
C ILE A 146 8.11 -6.93 -3.80
N TYR A 147 7.07 -6.78 -2.99
CA TYR A 147 5.83 -7.52 -3.14
C TYR A 147 4.82 -6.66 -3.88
N VAL A 148 4.28 -7.19 -4.98
CA VAL A 148 3.25 -6.52 -5.77
C VAL A 148 1.97 -7.34 -5.69
N PRO A 149 0.90 -6.80 -5.09
CA PRO A 149 -0.36 -7.53 -4.97
C PRO A 149 -0.95 -7.89 -6.33
N GLY A 150 -1.70 -8.99 -6.34
CA GLY A 150 -2.63 -9.29 -7.41
C GLY A 150 -3.69 -8.19 -7.50
N GLY A 151 -4.62 -8.10 -6.56
CA GLY A 151 -5.78 -7.19 -6.68
C GLY A 151 -6.70 -7.56 -7.84
N ASN A 152 -7.66 -6.68 -8.17
CA ASN A 152 -8.56 -6.86 -9.33
C ASN A 152 -7.94 -6.32 -10.65
N ALA A 153 -6.95 -5.45 -10.53
CA ALA A 153 -6.20 -4.83 -11.64
C ALA A 153 -4.69 -4.91 -11.36
N PRO A 154 -3.83 -4.93 -12.41
CA PRO A 154 -2.39 -4.89 -12.22
C PRO A 154 -1.93 -3.57 -11.57
N LEU A 155 -1.31 -3.65 -10.39
CA LEU A 155 -0.83 -2.48 -9.65
C LEU A 155 0.54 -2.00 -10.15
N ILE A 156 0.55 -1.42 -11.35
CA ILE A 156 1.76 -0.90 -12.01
C ILE A 156 2.47 0.17 -11.17
N SER A 157 1.69 1.06 -10.55
CA SER A 157 2.22 2.12 -9.68
C SER A 157 3.04 1.56 -8.52
N THR A 158 2.64 0.44 -7.91
CA THR A 158 3.39 -0.21 -6.82
C THR A 158 4.78 -0.65 -7.28
N VAL A 159 4.92 -1.14 -8.52
CA VAL A 159 6.23 -1.49 -9.09
C VAL A 159 7.11 -0.24 -9.18
N VAL A 160 6.58 0.85 -9.76
CA VAL A 160 7.31 2.10 -9.94
C VAL A 160 7.73 2.67 -8.58
N MET A 161 6.78 2.78 -7.64
CA MET A 161 6.99 3.37 -6.31
C MET A 161 7.88 2.51 -5.40
N SER A 162 8.11 1.23 -5.72
CA SER A 162 8.99 0.36 -4.93
C SER A 162 10.38 0.20 -5.57
N ALA A 163 10.44 -0.05 -6.88
CA ALA A 163 11.68 -0.37 -7.57
C ALA A 163 12.52 0.89 -7.88
N ILE A 164 11.89 2.01 -8.25
CA ILE A 164 12.62 3.24 -8.60
C ILE A 164 13.40 3.80 -7.39
N PRO A 165 12.82 3.93 -6.18
CA PRO A 165 13.57 4.37 -5.01
C PRO A 165 14.73 3.45 -4.67
N ALA A 166 14.55 2.14 -4.80
CA ALA A 166 15.62 1.16 -4.60
C ALA A 166 16.77 1.35 -5.61
N ARG A 167 16.46 1.59 -6.88
CA ARG A 167 17.47 1.89 -7.91
C ARG A 167 18.16 3.23 -7.68
N VAL A 168 17.43 4.27 -7.29
CA VAL A 168 18.00 5.59 -6.95
C VAL A 168 18.95 5.46 -5.75
N ALA A 169 18.59 4.67 -4.75
CA ALA A 169 19.47 4.39 -3.60
C ALA A 169 20.75 3.62 -3.98
N GLY A 170 20.75 2.90 -5.12
CA GLY A 170 21.89 2.12 -5.60
C GLY A 170 21.81 0.62 -5.30
N VAL A 171 20.61 0.09 -4.99
CA VAL A 171 20.43 -1.37 -4.76
C VAL A 171 20.71 -2.13 -6.05
N ASN A 172 21.49 -3.22 -5.96
CA ASN A 172 21.93 -4.02 -7.11
C ASN A 172 20.89 -5.07 -7.54
N GLU A 173 20.30 -5.79 -6.58
CA GLU A 173 19.31 -6.83 -6.87
C GLU A 173 17.93 -6.48 -6.32
N ILE A 174 16.96 -6.40 -7.23
CA ILE A 174 15.55 -6.18 -6.88
C ILE A 174 14.78 -7.44 -7.27
N TRP A 175 14.26 -8.14 -6.28
CA TRP A 175 13.47 -9.36 -6.44
C TRP A 175 12.00 -9.03 -6.27
N MET A 176 11.23 -9.08 -7.36
CA MET A 176 9.78 -8.85 -7.31
C MET A 176 9.04 -10.15 -7.09
N ALA A 177 8.03 -10.16 -6.22
CA ALA A 177 7.08 -11.27 -6.11
C ALA A 177 5.67 -10.77 -6.41
N THR A 178 4.94 -11.50 -7.25
CA THR A 178 3.56 -11.21 -7.61
C THR A 178 2.78 -12.51 -7.82
N PRO A 179 1.51 -12.62 -7.36
CA PRO A 179 0.68 -13.77 -7.67
C PRO A 179 0.38 -13.87 -9.16
N LEU A 180 0.06 -15.09 -9.59
CA LEU A 180 -0.42 -15.37 -10.93
C LEU A 180 -1.92 -15.13 -11.05
N ARG A 181 -2.38 -14.65 -12.20
CA ARG A 181 -3.78 -14.72 -12.62
C ARG A 181 -3.86 -15.55 -13.89
N ASP A 182 -4.77 -16.53 -13.89
CA ASP A 182 -4.95 -17.44 -15.03
C ASP A 182 -3.61 -18.06 -15.52
N GLY A 183 -2.73 -18.38 -14.56
CA GLY A 183 -1.41 -18.98 -14.81
C GLY A 183 -0.33 -18.03 -15.33
N LYS A 184 -0.59 -16.73 -15.43
CA LYS A 184 0.38 -15.75 -15.97
C LYS A 184 0.49 -14.49 -15.11
N VAL A 185 1.60 -13.80 -15.27
CA VAL A 185 1.78 -12.43 -14.78
C VAL A 185 1.28 -11.47 -15.86
N ASP A 186 0.64 -10.38 -15.46
CA ASP A 186 0.14 -9.38 -16.40
C ASP A 186 1.28 -8.78 -17.25
N PRO A 187 1.13 -8.68 -18.59
CA PRO A 187 2.15 -8.09 -19.46
C PRO A 187 2.59 -6.68 -19.06
N HIS A 188 1.66 -5.83 -18.60
CA HIS A 188 1.97 -4.47 -18.17
C HIS A 188 2.85 -4.48 -16.92
N LEU A 189 2.63 -5.42 -15.99
CA LEU A 189 3.49 -5.58 -14.81
C LEU A 189 4.90 -6.03 -15.19
N LEU A 190 5.03 -6.97 -16.14
CA LEU A 190 6.33 -7.45 -16.60
C LEU A 190 7.15 -6.34 -17.26
N VAL A 191 6.51 -5.57 -18.14
CA VAL A 191 7.15 -4.43 -18.81
C VAL A 191 7.52 -3.35 -17.80
N ALA A 192 6.63 -3.02 -16.86
CA ALA A 192 6.91 -2.05 -15.81
C ALA A 192 8.09 -2.50 -14.92
N ALA A 193 8.10 -3.75 -14.50
CA ALA A 193 9.18 -4.33 -13.72
C ALA A 193 10.52 -4.22 -14.46
N GLN A 194 10.58 -4.61 -15.73
CA GLN A 194 11.79 -4.49 -16.54
C GLN A 194 12.26 -3.03 -16.67
N ARG A 195 11.35 -2.10 -17.00
CA ARG A 195 11.69 -0.66 -17.16
C ARG A 195 12.09 0.02 -15.85
N CYS A 196 11.56 -0.44 -14.71
CA CYS A 196 11.98 0.04 -13.39
C CYS A 196 13.28 -0.60 -12.88
N GLY A 197 13.84 -1.56 -13.63
CA GLY A 197 15.06 -2.25 -13.27
C GLY A 197 14.83 -3.34 -12.23
N VAL A 198 13.72 -4.05 -12.21
CA VAL A 198 13.59 -5.29 -11.42
C VAL A 198 14.52 -6.35 -12.00
N THR A 199 15.26 -7.06 -11.14
CA THR A 199 16.26 -8.07 -11.56
C THR A 199 15.62 -9.42 -11.86
N LYS A 200 14.75 -9.91 -10.98
CA LYS A 200 14.03 -11.19 -11.11
C LYS A 200 12.61 -11.05 -10.61
N ILE A 201 11.70 -11.82 -11.20
CA ILE A 201 10.28 -11.82 -10.86
C ILE A 201 9.87 -13.24 -10.49
N LEU A 202 9.46 -13.42 -9.23
CA LEU A 202 8.88 -14.63 -8.67
C LEU A 202 7.36 -14.65 -8.93
N LYS A 203 6.89 -15.77 -9.49
CA LYS A 203 5.48 -16.06 -9.75
C LYS A 203 4.78 -16.64 -8.51
N ALA A 204 4.78 -15.87 -7.41
CA ALA A 204 4.12 -16.25 -6.18
C ALA A 204 3.58 -15.02 -5.43
N GLY A 205 2.41 -15.15 -4.82
CA GLY A 205 1.83 -14.15 -3.92
C GLY A 205 1.85 -14.56 -2.45
N GLY A 206 1.14 -13.81 -1.61
CA GLY A 206 0.80 -14.20 -0.25
C GLY A 206 1.97 -14.36 0.72
N ALA A 207 1.70 -15.03 1.84
CA ALA A 207 2.68 -15.27 2.89
C ALA A 207 3.86 -16.15 2.41
N GLN A 208 3.61 -17.07 1.48
CA GLN A 208 4.63 -17.96 0.91
C GLN A 208 5.69 -17.19 0.10
N ALA A 209 5.29 -16.15 -0.63
CA ALA A 209 6.23 -15.28 -1.33
C ALA A 209 7.09 -14.46 -0.36
N ILE A 210 6.47 -13.92 0.71
CA ILE A 210 7.20 -13.22 1.77
C ILE A 210 8.19 -14.17 2.46
N ALA A 211 7.78 -15.41 2.73
CA ALA A 211 8.65 -16.44 3.30
C ALA A 211 9.86 -16.72 2.39
N ALA A 212 9.63 -16.92 1.09
CA ALA A 212 10.68 -17.19 0.12
C ALA A 212 11.70 -16.05 0.03
N LEU A 213 11.23 -14.80 0.01
CA LEU A 213 12.11 -13.62 0.03
C LEU A 213 12.88 -13.50 1.37
N ALA A 214 12.20 -13.75 2.50
CA ALA A 214 12.78 -13.53 3.82
C ALA A 214 13.72 -14.65 4.29
N TYR A 215 13.51 -15.88 3.84
CA TYR A 215 14.28 -17.05 4.25
C TYR A 215 15.24 -17.55 3.17
N GLY A 216 14.96 -17.21 1.92
CA GLY A 216 15.56 -17.88 0.76
C GLY A 216 15.01 -19.30 0.58
N THR A 217 15.20 -19.80 -0.64
CA THR A 217 14.97 -21.17 -1.07
C THR A 217 16.11 -21.59 -1.99
N GLU A 218 16.01 -22.75 -2.64
CA GLU A 218 16.97 -23.20 -3.64
C GLU A 218 17.00 -22.26 -4.87
N THR A 219 15.86 -21.68 -5.24
CA THR A 219 15.74 -20.77 -6.40
C THR A 219 15.81 -19.28 -6.02
N ILE A 220 15.34 -18.90 -4.84
CA ILE A 220 15.21 -17.50 -4.43
C ILE A 220 16.23 -17.19 -3.34
N PRO A 221 17.13 -16.20 -3.50
CA PRO A 221 18.03 -15.82 -2.42
C PRO A 221 17.27 -15.09 -1.31
N GLN A 222 17.77 -15.20 -0.09
CA GLN A 222 17.33 -14.29 0.99
C GLN A 222 17.66 -12.84 0.61
N VAL A 223 16.71 -11.94 0.80
CA VAL A 223 16.89 -10.48 0.64
C VAL A 223 17.11 -9.78 1.99
N ASP A 224 17.60 -8.54 1.97
CA ASP A 224 17.88 -7.77 3.18
C ASP A 224 16.62 -7.04 3.72
N LYS A 225 15.72 -6.65 2.82
CA LYS A 225 14.48 -5.93 3.13
C LYS A 225 13.37 -6.32 2.16
N VAL A 226 12.16 -6.48 2.68
CA VAL A 226 10.94 -6.71 1.88
C VAL A 226 10.02 -5.51 2.02
N VAL A 227 9.60 -4.93 0.89
CA VAL A 227 8.66 -3.80 0.84
C VAL A 227 7.46 -4.12 -0.05
N GLY A 228 6.42 -3.30 0.03
CA GLY A 228 5.23 -3.40 -0.79
C GLY A 228 4.01 -3.83 0.04
N PRO A 229 2.86 -3.17 -0.15
CA PRO A 229 1.65 -3.47 0.61
C PRO A 229 1.09 -4.83 0.24
N GLY A 230 0.22 -5.38 1.06
CA GLY A 230 -0.49 -6.61 0.76
C GLY A 230 -1.68 -6.82 1.66
N ASN A 231 -2.39 -7.93 1.44
CA ASN A 231 -3.52 -8.30 2.30
C ASN A 231 -3.05 -8.68 3.71
N LEU A 232 -4.00 -8.96 4.60
CA LEU A 232 -3.75 -9.37 5.99
C LEU A 232 -2.66 -10.45 6.13
N TYR A 233 -2.67 -11.47 5.27
CA TYR A 233 -1.68 -12.57 5.32
C TYR A 233 -0.26 -12.10 4.98
N VAL A 234 -0.12 -11.19 4.01
CA VAL A 234 1.17 -10.57 3.65
C VAL A 234 1.65 -9.67 4.79
N THR A 235 0.77 -8.84 5.37
CA THR A 235 1.11 -7.96 6.48
C THR A 235 1.54 -8.75 7.72
N LEU A 236 0.81 -9.81 8.06
CA LEU A 236 1.19 -10.73 9.15
C LEU A 236 2.50 -11.45 8.86
N ALA A 237 2.72 -11.91 7.63
CA ALA A 237 3.98 -12.55 7.25
C ALA A 237 5.16 -11.59 7.43
N LYS A 238 5.02 -10.34 6.97
CA LYS A 238 6.03 -9.28 7.12
C LYS A 238 6.30 -8.97 8.60
N LYS A 239 5.25 -8.90 9.43
CA LYS A 239 5.38 -8.77 10.89
C LYS A 239 6.20 -9.91 11.49
N MET A 240 5.95 -11.15 11.09
CA MET A 240 6.62 -12.34 11.64
C MET A 240 8.06 -12.52 11.18
N VAL A 241 8.42 -12.03 9.98
CA VAL A 241 9.80 -12.10 9.46
C VAL A 241 10.64 -10.86 9.81
N TYR A 242 10.03 -9.84 10.40
CA TYR A 242 10.73 -8.64 10.86
C TYR A 242 11.84 -9.00 11.86
N GLY A 243 13.01 -8.39 11.70
CA GLY A 243 14.22 -8.69 12.49
C GLY A 243 15.10 -9.77 11.86
N ARG A 244 14.56 -10.60 10.96
CA ARG A 244 15.38 -11.38 10.01
C ARG A 244 15.63 -10.59 8.73
N VAL A 245 14.59 -9.94 8.22
CA VAL A 245 14.69 -8.95 7.14
C VAL A 245 14.09 -7.63 7.59
N GLY A 246 14.54 -6.54 7.00
CA GLY A 246 13.87 -5.26 7.14
C GLY A 246 12.48 -5.30 6.51
N ILE A 247 11.55 -4.51 7.05
CA ILE A 247 10.31 -4.15 6.38
C ILE A 247 10.20 -2.62 6.36
N GLU A 248 9.33 -2.08 5.53
CA GLU A 248 8.98 -0.65 5.50
C GLU A 248 8.05 -0.29 6.65
N SER A 249 6.91 -0.97 6.74
CA SER A 249 5.86 -0.74 7.73
C SER A 249 4.85 -1.89 7.67
N LEU A 250 3.93 -1.94 8.64
CA LEU A 250 2.75 -2.78 8.56
C LEU A 250 1.63 -1.93 7.93
N ALA A 251 1.24 -2.28 6.70
CA ALA A 251 0.20 -1.55 5.99
C ALA A 251 -1.15 -1.69 6.72
N GLY A 252 -1.77 -0.55 7.01
CA GLY A 252 -3.18 -0.46 7.37
C GLY A 252 -4.05 -0.24 6.12
N PRO A 253 -5.38 -0.23 6.25
CA PRO A 253 -6.25 0.14 5.15
C PRO A 253 -6.03 1.62 4.78
N SER A 254 -6.06 1.94 3.50
CA SER A 254 -5.73 3.29 3.04
C SER A 254 -6.78 4.34 3.44
N GLU A 255 -6.34 5.59 3.57
CA GLU A 255 -7.14 6.69 4.10
C GLU A 255 -6.93 7.99 3.32
N ILE A 256 -8.02 8.74 3.12
CA ILE A 256 -7.99 10.12 2.64
C ILE A 256 -8.73 11.04 3.60
N LEU A 257 -8.14 12.20 3.86
CA LEU A 257 -8.74 13.28 4.62
C LEU A 257 -8.70 14.57 3.80
N VAL A 258 -9.86 15.17 3.57
CA VAL A 258 -9.98 16.49 2.94
C VAL A 258 -10.27 17.52 4.02
N LEU A 259 -9.42 18.54 4.14
CA LEU A 259 -9.68 19.74 4.94
C LEU A 259 -10.14 20.86 4.01
N ALA A 260 -11.38 21.31 4.15
CA ALA A 260 -11.99 22.27 3.24
C ALA A 260 -12.71 23.44 3.93
N ASP A 261 -12.63 24.62 3.32
CA ASP A 261 -13.44 25.79 3.70
C ASP A 261 -14.60 26.01 2.72
N GLU A 262 -15.44 27.00 2.97
CA GLU A 262 -16.63 27.29 2.17
C GLU A 262 -16.37 27.63 0.69
N THR A 263 -15.12 27.86 0.30
CA THR A 263 -14.72 28.16 -1.09
C THR A 263 -14.49 26.90 -1.93
N ALA A 264 -14.40 25.73 -1.29
CA ALA A 264 -14.15 24.47 -1.97
C ALA A 264 -15.33 23.98 -2.81
N SER A 265 -15.01 23.22 -3.86
CA SER A 265 -16.01 22.57 -4.71
C SER A 265 -16.48 21.26 -4.08
N ALA A 266 -17.77 21.19 -3.70
CA ALA A 266 -18.37 19.94 -3.24
C ALA A 266 -18.22 18.78 -4.25
N GLN A 267 -18.19 19.11 -5.54
CA GLN A 267 -18.04 18.13 -6.61
C GLN A 267 -16.68 17.45 -6.63
N TYR A 268 -15.62 18.22 -6.39
CA TYR A 268 -14.26 17.68 -6.36
C TYR A 268 -14.03 16.89 -5.08
N ILE A 269 -14.42 17.45 -3.92
CA ILE A 269 -14.34 16.73 -2.65
C ILE A 269 -15.05 15.37 -2.74
N ALA A 270 -16.27 15.31 -3.28
CA ALA A 270 -16.99 14.05 -3.42
C ALA A 270 -16.24 13.04 -4.33
N ALA A 271 -15.64 13.51 -5.42
CA ALA A 271 -14.86 12.66 -6.32
C ALA A 271 -13.58 12.14 -5.64
N ASP A 272 -12.87 12.98 -4.90
CA ASP A 272 -11.63 12.63 -4.22
C ASP A 272 -11.91 11.63 -3.09
N LEU A 273 -12.96 11.85 -2.28
CA LEU A 273 -13.41 10.90 -1.27
C LEU A 273 -13.82 9.54 -1.88
N LEU A 274 -14.47 9.54 -3.05
CA LEU A 274 -14.87 8.32 -3.76
C LEU A 274 -13.67 7.59 -4.37
N SER A 275 -12.66 8.30 -4.85
CA SER A 275 -11.44 7.70 -5.40
C SER A 275 -10.73 6.79 -4.40
N GLN A 276 -10.79 7.16 -3.11
CA GLN A 276 -10.28 6.34 -2.02
C GLN A 276 -11.25 5.21 -1.63
N ALA A 277 -12.54 5.51 -1.53
CA ALA A 277 -13.55 4.55 -1.10
C ALA A 277 -13.74 3.39 -2.08
N GLU A 278 -13.52 3.61 -3.38
CA GLU A 278 -13.66 2.55 -4.38
C GLU A 278 -12.54 1.51 -4.38
N HIS A 279 -11.41 1.83 -3.75
CA HIS A 279 -10.22 0.99 -3.76
C HIS A 279 -10.36 -0.24 -2.85
N ASP A 280 -10.93 -0.05 -1.65
CA ASP A 280 -11.09 -1.08 -0.65
C ASP A 280 -12.31 -0.78 0.22
N TRP A 281 -13.17 -1.77 0.48
CA TRP A 281 -14.30 -1.69 1.40
C TRP A 281 -13.90 -1.35 2.84
N GLU A 282 -12.63 -1.55 3.20
CA GLU A 282 -12.04 -1.10 4.46
C GLU A 282 -11.38 0.28 4.38
N ALA A 283 -11.32 0.95 3.22
CA ALA A 283 -10.77 2.29 3.07
C ALA A 283 -11.59 3.34 3.85
N ALA A 284 -10.94 4.40 4.33
CA ALA A 284 -11.61 5.51 5.02
C ALA A 284 -11.52 6.79 4.19
N SER A 285 -12.64 7.50 4.14
CA SER A 285 -12.75 8.80 3.47
C SER A 285 -13.37 9.81 4.43
N CYS A 286 -12.65 10.89 4.72
CA CYS A 286 -13.10 11.89 5.68
C CYS A 286 -13.05 13.31 5.10
N LEU A 287 -14.08 14.10 5.39
CA LEU A 287 -14.06 15.55 5.19
C LEU A 287 -14.07 16.22 6.56
N ILE A 288 -13.19 17.18 6.78
CA ILE A 288 -13.30 18.17 7.86
C ILE A 288 -13.55 19.53 7.23
N THR A 289 -14.61 20.21 7.64
CA THR A 289 -14.93 21.56 7.16
C THR A 289 -15.49 22.44 8.26
N THR A 290 -15.39 23.76 8.10
CA THR A 290 -16.07 24.75 8.95
C THR A 290 -17.49 25.08 8.45
N SER A 291 -17.88 24.56 7.28
CA SER A 291 -19.11 24.91 6.58
C SER A 291 -20.11 23.76 6.59
N GLU A 292 -21.17 23.88 7.39
CA GLU A 292 -22.28 22.94 7.38
C GLU A 292 -22.95 22.85 6.00
N ARG A 293 -23.03 23.97 5.28
CA ARG A 293 -23.52 24.00 3.90
C ARG A 293 -22.70 23.08 3.01
N LEU A 294 -21.36 23.20 3.06
CA LEU A 294 -20.47 22.40 2.23
C LEU A 294 -20.57 20.91 2.57
N ALA A 295 -20.62 20.55 3.86
CA ALA A 295 -20.78 19.16 4.27
C ALA A 295 -22.05 18.51 3.69
N ASN A 296 -23.18 19.24 3.69
CA ASN A 296 -24.42 18.75 3.09
C ASN A 296 -24.36 18.66 1.56
N GLU A 297 -23.72 19.63 0.89
CA GLU A 297 -23.52 19.60 -0.57
C GLU A 297 -22.64 18.42 -0.99
N VAL A 298 -21.56 18.14 -0.24
CA VAL A 298 -20.69 16.97 -0.47
C VAL A 298 -21.45 15.67 -0.27
N ALA A 299 -22.26 15.57 0.79
CA ALA A 299 -23.09 14.39 1.04
C ALA A 299 -24.03 14.09 -0.14
N ALA A 300 -24.69 15.11 -0.68
CA ALA A 300 -25.58 14.97 -1.83
C ALA A 300 -24.83 14.55 -3.10
N GLU A 301 -23.64 15.09 -3.33
CA GLU A 301 -22.86 14.76 -4.52
C GLU A 301 -22.24 13.36 -4.44
N LEU A 302 -21.86 12.89 -3.25
CA LEU A 302 -21.43 11.50 -3.03
C LEU A 302 -22.53 10.50 -3.42
N GLU A 303 -23.79 10.75 -3.01
CA GLU A 303 -24.93 9.91 -3.39
C GLU A 303 -25.14 9.86 -4.91
N LYS A 304 -24.89 10.97 -5.60
CA LYS A 304 -25.02 11.06 -7.06
C LYS A 304 -23.87 10.40 -7.80
N GLN A 305 -22.63 10.62 -7.37
CA GLN A 305 -21.44 10.15 -8.09
C GLN A 305 -21.20 8.66 -7.87
N VAL A 306 -21.48 8.12 -6.68
CA VAL A 306 -21.26 6.69 -6.38
C VAL A 306 -22.03 5.77 -7.33
N GLU A 307 -23.22 6.17 -7.80
CA GLU A 307 -24.02 5.37 -8.73
C GLU A 307 -23.40 5.24 -10.13
N GLN A 308 -22.41 6.08 -10.46
CA GLN A 308 -21.72 6.06 -11.75
C GLN A 308 -20.49 5.14 -11.75
N LEU A 309 -20.07 4.67 -10.57
CA LEU A 309 -18.90 3.82 -10.43
C LEU A 309 -19.22 2.35 -10.77
N SER A 310 -18.33 1.69 -11.49
CA SER A 310 -18.38 0.24 -11.67
C SER A 310 -18.12 -0.52 -10.36
N THR A 311 -17.43 0.13 -9.43
CA THR A 311 -17.02 -0.30 -8.09
C THR A 311 -17.99 0.13 -6.98
N LYS A 312 -19.19 0.61 -7.34
CA LYS A 312 -20.14 1.25 -6.40
C LYS A 312 -20.45 0.46 -5.12
N GLU A 313 -20.52 -0.87 -5.19
CA GLU A 313 -20.82 -1.70 -4.02
C GLU A 313 -19.67 -1.66 -3.00
N ILE A 314 -18.42 -1.64 -3.48
CA ILE A 314 -17.23 -1.51 -2.63
C ILE A 314 -17.21 -0.12 -1.98
N ALA A 315 -17.39 0.93 -2.81
CA ALA A 315 -17.41 2.31 -2.35
C ALA A 315 -18.51 2.56 -1.30
N LYS A 316 -19.73 2.05 -1.52
CA LYS A 316 -20.83 2.20 -0.56
C LYS A 316 -20.51 1.57 0.80
N ILE A 317 -19.93 0.37 0.82
CA ILE A 317 -19.56 -0.30 2.08
C ILE A 317 -18.46 0.50 2.81
N SER A 318 -17.44 0.97 2.09
CA SER A 318 -16.39 1.83 2.65
C SER A 318 -16.97 3.11 3.26
N LEU A 319 -17.82 3.83 2.52
CA LEU A 319 -18.43 5.07 2.99
C LEU A 319 -19.41 4.87 4.16
N GLU A 320 -20.09 3.73 4.23
CA GLU A 320 -21.00 3.39 5.32
C GLU A 320 -20.23 3.09 6.62
N ARG A 321 -19.14 2.30 6.53
CA ARG A 321 -18.35 1.88 7.68
C ARG A 321 -17.39 2.97 8.17
N TRP A 322 -16.69 3.59 7.23
CA TRP A 322 -15.50 4.40 7.49
C TRP A 322 -15.60 5.81 6.91
N GLY A 323 -16.75 6.19 6.37
CA GLY A 323 -17.00 7.54 5.92
C GLY A 323 -17.39 8.49 7.06
N LEU A 324 -16.77 9.66 7.13
CA LEU A 324 -17.10 10.70 8.10
C LEU A 324 -17.03 12.11 7.49
N LEU A 325 -18.09 12.91 7.65
CA LEU A 325 -18.08 14.34 7.36
C LEU A 325 -18.16 15.09 8.70
N VAL A 326 -17.15 15.89 9.02
CA VAL A 326 -17.03 16.63 10.28
C VAL A 326 -17.20 18.11 10.03
N VAL A 327 -18.13 18.74 10.74
CA VAL A 327 -18.28 20.20 10.79
C VAL A 327 -17.61 20.70 12.07
N ALA A 328 -16.45 21.30 11.92
CA ALA A 328 -15.68 21.95 13.00
C ALA A 328 -16.21 23.37 13.25
N LYS A 329 -15.97 23.90 14.47
CA LYS A 329 -16.43 25.24 14.85
C LYS A 329 -15.71 26.36 14.09
N ASP A 330 -14.42 26.16 13.80
CA ASP A 330 -13.52 27.09 13.14
C ASP A 330 -12.32 26.35 12.53
N MET A 331 -11.49 27.07 11.79
CA MET A 331 -10.36 26.48 11.07
C MET A 331 -9.24 26.01 12.00
N ASP A 332 -9.06 26.61 13.18
CA ASP A 332 -8.03 26.17 14.12
C ASP A 332 -8.42 24.81 14.72
N GLU A 333 -9.69 24.60 15.08
CA GLU A 333 -10.20 23.29 15.49
C GLU A 333 -10.15 22.26 14.35
N ALA A 334 -10.46 22.67 13.12
CA ALA A 334 -10.36 21.79 11.96
C ALA A 334 -8.92 21.27 11.75
N ILE A 335 -7.92 22.16 11.87
CA ILE A 335 -6.50 21.81 11.80
C ILE A 335 -6.07 20.92 12.98
N GLU A 336 -6.58 21.18 14.19
CA GLU A 336 -6.32 20.33 15.34
C GLU A 336 -6.83 18.91 15.11
N LEU A 337 -8.06 18.77 14.62
CA LEU A 337 -8.62 17.48 14.21
C LEU A 337 -7.79 16.82 13.12
N THR A 338 -7.43 17.52 12.05
CA THR A 338 -6.58 16.98 10.99
C THR A 338 -5.29 16.36 11.55
N ASN A 339 -4.64 17.05 12.49
CA ASN A 339 -3.44 16.55 13.16
C ASN A 339 -3.70 15.34 14.06
N ILE A 340 -4.87 15.27 14.71
CA ILE A 340 -5.29 14.13 15.53
C ILE A 340 -5.57 12.91 14.63
N PHE A 341 -6.19 13.11 13.47
CA PHE A 341 -6.47 12.07 12.48
C PHE A 341 -5.19 11.48 11.89
N ALA A 342 -4.21 12.32 11.55
CA ALA A 342 -2.91 11.88 11.05
C ALA A 342 -3.01 10.97 9.79
N ALA A 343 -3.82 11.41 8.82
CA ALA A 343 -4.16 10.63 7.64
C ALA A 343 -2.96 10.30 6.74
N GLU A 344 -3.08 9.19 6.01
CA GLU A 344 -2.14 8.81 4.94
C GLU A 344 -2.08 9.89 3.86
N HIS A 345 -3.23 10.29 3.33
CA HIS A 345 -3.37 11.38 2.36
C HIS A 345 -4.20 12.52 2.95
N LEU A 346 -3.67 13.75 2.90
CA LEU A 346 -4.36 14.98 3.30
C LEU A 346 -4.49 15.90 2.09
N GLU A 347 -5.69 16.39 1.83
CA GLU A 347 -5.93 17.43 0.83
C GLU A 347 -6.34 18.74 1.51
N LEU A 348 -5.68 19.84 1.14
CA LEU A 348 -5.98 21.18 1.64
C LEU A 348 -6.80 21.96 0.59
N MET A 349 -8.11 21.81 0.64
CA MET A 349 -9.05 22.51 -0.25
C MET A 349 -9.59 23.78 0.42
N VAL A 350 -8.69 24.70 0.72
CA VAL A 350 -8.99 25.97 1.39
C VAL A 350 -8.50 27.15 0.55
N LYS A 351 -8.98 28.34 0.86
CA LYS A 351 -8.62 29.58 0.17
C LYS A 351 -7.11 29.90 0.23
N ASP A 352 -6.47 29.61 1.36
CA ASP A 352 -5.02 29.80 1.56
C ASP A 352 -4.36 28.52 2.12
N PRO A 353 -4.02 27.56 1.26
CA PRO A 353 -3.47 26.27 1.70
C PRO A 353 -2.06 26.41 2.29
N TRP A 354 -1.29 27.44 1.92
CA TRP A 354 0.06 27.64 2.45
C TRP A 354 0.07 28.05 3.92
N ALA A 355 -0.89 28.90 4.33
CA ALA A 355 -1.08 29.26 5.72
C ALA A 355 -1.49 28.06 6.59
N VAL A 356 -2.28 27.15 6.03
CA VAL A 356 -2.71 25.91 6.71
C VAL A 356 -1.58 24.89 6.76
N LEU A 357 -0.84 24.69 5.66
CA LEU A 357 0.27 23.74 5.56
C LEU A 357 1.30 23.93 6.68
N GLY A 358 1.65 25.17 7.02
CA GLY A 358 2.59 25.46 8.11
C GLY A 358 2.11 25.04 9.51
N LYS A 359 0.82 24.72 9.68
CA LYS A 359 0.22 24.23 10.94
C LYS A 359 -0.05 22.72 10.93
N ILE A 360 0.08 22.04 9.79
CA ILE A 360 -0.04 20.59 9.69
C ILE A 360 1.24 19.95 10.24
N LYS A 361 1.06 19.02 11.19
CA LYS A 361 2.11 18.29 11.89
C LYS A 361 2.13 16.82 11.52
N ASN A 362 0.94 16.23 11.30
CA ASN A 362 0.79 14.79 11.07
C ASN A 362 -0.01 14.54 9.79
N ALA A 363 0.66 14.10 8.74
CA ALA A 363 0.09 13.57 7.51
C ALA A 363 1.17 12.75 6.78
N GLY A 364 0.79 11.72 6.03
CA GLY A 364 1.72 10.97 5.18
C GLY A 364 2.13 11.77 3.95
N ALA A 365 1.14 12.25 3.20
CA ALA A 365 1.28 13.16 2.07
C ALA A 365 0.26 14.31 2.19
N VAL A 366 0.67 15.52 1.77
CA VAL A 366 -0.17 16.74 1.73
C VAL A 366 -0.14 17.34 0.34
#